data_AF-A0A7H5F421-F1
#
_entry.id   AF-A0A7H5F421-F1
#
_cell.length_a   1.000
_cell.length_b   1.000
_cell.length_c   1.000
_cell.angle_alpha   90.00
_cell.angle_beta   90.00
_cell.angle_gamma   90.00
#
_symmetry.space_group_name_H-M   'P 1'
#
loop_
_entity.id
_entity.type
_entity.pdbx_description
1 polymer ?
#
loop_
_entity_poly.entity_id
_entity_poly.type
_entity_poly.pdbx_seq_one_letter_code
_entity_poly.pdbx_strand_id
1 'polypeptide(L)'
;MFFRIIIPLLLIGGLTSTAAMAQGNPCADLVKNHLATLDQHLDLDFKQMKCLKDKATAFCDKNRQNPPQTAAQKDKRVNAFRKAILECLDARQRQKVITHFKDKRDERARRNLLDAFIQEFGDEVIIIKKRS
;
A
#
# COMPACT_ATOMS: atom_id res chain seq x y z
N MET A 1 46.63 -45.06 -32.13
CA MET A 1 45.54 -45.30 -31.15
C MET A 1 45.23 -43.96 -30.48
N PHE A 2 44.11 -43.32 -30.86
CA PHE A 2 43.69 -42.04 -30.26
C PHE A 2 42.50 -42.31 -29.33
N PHE A 3 42.70 -42.04 -28.05
CA PHE A 3 41.72 -42.14 -26.98
C PHE A 3 40.60 -41.11 -27.20
N ARG A 4 39.35 -41.59 -27.31
CA ARG A 4 38.14 -40.75 -27.25
C ARG A 4 37.58 -40.81 -25.83
N ILE A 5 37.76 -39.72 -25.09
CA ILE A 5 37.13 -39.49 -23.79
C ILE A 5 35.71 -38.96 -24.07
N ILE A 6 34.70 -39.75 -23.70
CA ILE A 6 33.29 -39.33 -23.69
C ILE A 6 33.04 -38.70 -22.31
N ILE A 7 32.75 -37.40 -22.28
CA ILE A 7 32.29 -36.68 -21.09
C ILE A 7 30.75 -36.81 -21.04
N PRO A 8 30.15 -37.43 -20.01
CA PRO A 8 28.71 -37.35 -19.82
C PRO A 8 28.37 -36.02 -19.13
N LEU A 9 27.79 -35.09 -19.89
CA LEU A 9 27.20 -33.86 -19.39
C LEU A 9 25.83 -34.18 -18.79
N LEU A 10 25.81 -34.62 -17.53
CA LEU A 10 24.60 -34.75 -16.71
C LEU A 10 24.46 -33.49 -15.84
N LEU A 11 23.87 -32.45 -16.42
CA LEU A 11 23.27 -31.36 -15.65
C LEU A 11 21.77 -31.64 -15.55
N ILE A 12 21.42 -32.51 -14.60
CA ILE A 12 20.03 -32.72 -14.19
C ILE A 12 19.62 -31.50 -13.34
N GLY A 13 18.67 -30.74 -13.86
CA GLY A 13 17.50 -30.26 -13.12
C GLY A 13 17.73 -29.48 -11.83
N GLY A 14 17.68 -28.15 -11.96
CA GLY A 14 16.68 -27.40 -11.23
C GLY A 14 16.86 -27.25 -9.71
N LEU A 15 18.03 -26.83 -9.26
CA LEU A 15 18.11 -25.99 -8.06
C LEU A 15 18.11 -24.52 -8.49
N THR A 16 17.01 -24.07 -9.10
CA THR A 16 16.68 -22.66 -8.95
C THR A 16 16.31 -22.50 -7.50
N SER A 17 17.30 -22.10 -6.73
CA SER A 17 17.17 -21.29 -5.53
C SER A 17 16.06 -20.27 -5.79
N THR A 18 14.81 -20.63 -5.50
CA THR A 18 13.87 -19.64 -5.04
C THR A 18 14.48 -19.20 -3.72
N ALA A 19 15.33 -18.19 -3.82
CA ALA A 19 15.48 -17.24 -2.75
C ALA A 19 14.05 -16.97 -2.32
N ALA A 20 13.67 -17.53 -1.17
CA ALA A 20 12.62 -17.00 -0.36
C ALA A 20 13.11 -15.59 -0.04
N MET A 21 12.89 -14.68 -0.99
CA MET A 21 12.92 -13.26 -0.70
C MET A 21 11.98 -13.17 0.47
N ALA A 22 12.52 -12.79 1.62
CA ALA A 22 11.74 -12.36 2.76
C ALA A 22 10.83 -11.25 2.24
N GLN A 23 9.66 -11.64 1.74
CA GLN A 23 8.62 -10.75 1.27
C GLN A 23 8.07 -10.16 2.55
N GLY A 24 8.74 -9.12 3.06
CA GLY A 24 8.10 -8.16 3.95
C GLY A 24 6.74 -7.82 3.33
N ASN A 25 5.68 -7.88 4.14
CA ASN A 25 4.32 -7.71 3.62
C ASN A 25 4.30 -6.40 2.79
N PRO A 26 4.14 -6.44 1.45
CA PRO A 26 4.26 -5.26 0.61
C PRO A 26 3.25 -4.19 1.00
N CYS A 27 2.13 -4.60 1.62
CA CYS A 27 1.16 -3.69 2.20
C CYS A 27 1.69 -3.00 3.46
N ALA A 28 2.43 -3.68 4.34
CA ALA A 28 2.93 -3.08 5.58
C ALA A 28 3.99 -1.99 5.34
N ASP A 29 4.89 -2.20 4.37
CA ASP A 29 5.90 -1.20 4.00
C ASP A 29 5.28 -0.01 3.27
N LEU A 30 4.32 -0.26 2.37
CA LEU A 30 3.60 0.79 1.65
C LEU A 30 2.77 1.64 2.62
N VAL A 31 2.08 1.00 3.57
CA VAL A 31 1.37 1.69 4.66
C VAL A 31 2.32 2.56 5.48
N LYS A 32 3.49 2.05 5.86
CA LYS A 32 4.47 2.82 6.64
C LYS A 32 4.91 4.10 5.91
N ASN A 33 5.14 4.01 4.60
CA ASN A 33 5.59 5.15 3.78
C ASN A 33 4.51 6.24 3.66
N HIS A 34 3.25 5.85 3.43
CA HIS A 34 2.16 6.82 3.26
C HIS A 34 1.63 7.38 4.58
N LEU A 35 1.69 6.63 5.67
CA LEU A 35 1.25 7.10 6.99
C LEU A 35 2.15 8.20 7.56
N ALA A 36 3.43 8.23 7.18
CA ALA A 36 4.34 9.31 7.58
C ALA A 36 3.82 10.69 7.14
N THR A 37 3.14 10.77 5.99
CA THR A 37 2.52 12.02 5.52
C THR A 37 1.39 12.46 6.45
N LEU A 38 0.51 11.55 6.89
CA LEU A 38 -0.56 11.91 7.82
C LEU A 38 0.01 12.33 9.18
N ASP A 39 1.05 11.65 9.65
CA ASP A 39 1.72 11.94 10.92
C ASP A 39 2.31 13.36 10.95
N GLN A 40 3.03 13.74 9.90
CA GLN A 40 3.61 15.08 9.75
C GLN A 40 2.57 16.20 9.85
N HIS A 41 1.33 15.94 9.45
CA HIS A 41 0.28 16.95 9.44
C HIS A 41 -0.69 16.85 10.63
N LEU A 42 -0.86 15.68 11.25
CA LEU A 42 -1.91 15.45 12.25
C LEU A 42 -1.38 15.25 13.67
N ASP A 43 -0.07 15.08 13.86
CA ASP A 43 0.55 14.80 15.16
C ASP A 43 -0.11 13.59 15.83
N LEU A 44 0.08 12.42 15.22
CA LEU A 44 -0.65 11.21 15.57
C LEU A 44 -0.05 10.55 16.81
N ASP A 45 -0.89 10.20 17.77
CA ASP A 45 -0.45 9.39 18.90
C ASP A 45 -0.21 7.93 18.48
N PHE A 46 0.43 7.15 19.36
CA PHE A 46 0.74 5.75 19.11
C PHE A 46 -0.50 4.88 18.82
N LYS A 47 -1.63 5.12 19.49
CA LYS A 47 -2.88 4.36 19.29
C LYS A 47 -3.50 4.70 17.94
N GLN A 48 -3.50 5.98 17.57
CA GLN A 48 -4.00 6.47 16.29
C GLN A 48 -3.14 5.92 15.14
N MET A 49 -1.82 6.01 15.25
CA MET A 49 -0.88 5.43 14.28
C MET A 49 -1.10 3.93 14.10
N LYS A 50 -1.25 3.18 15.20
CA LYS A 50 -1.54 1.74 15.14
C LYS A 50 -2.88 1.47 14.44
N CYS A 51 -3.93 2.20 14.80
CA CYS A 51 -5.25 2.06 14.18
C CYS A 51 -5.19 2.30 12.67
N LEU A 52 -4.55 3.39 12.24
CA LEU A 52 -4.39 3.72 10.82
C LEU A 52 -3.60 2.64 10.07
N LYS A 53 -2.52 2.12 10.66
CA LYS A 53 -1.74 1.02 10.10
C LYS A 53 -2.58 -0.23 9.89
N ASP A 54 -3.37 -0.61 10.89
CA ASP A 54 -4.22 -1.81 10.82
C ASP A 54 -5.31 -1.63 9.74
N LYS A 55 -5.97 -0.47 9.67
CA LYS A 55 -7.00 -0.19 8.64
C LYS A 55 -6.41 -0.15 7.24
N ALA A 56 -5.25 0.49 7.05
CA ALA A 56 -4.61 0.63 5.76
C ALA A 56 -4.03 -0.70 5.26
N THR A 57 -3.44 -1.50 6.14
CA THR A 57 -2.98 -2.87 5.82
C THR A 57 -4.16 -3.73 5.41
N ALA A 58 -5.26 -3.72 6.18
CA ALA A 58 -6.46 -4.48 5.85
C ALA A 58 -7.10 -4.05 4.52
N PHE A 59 -7.07 -2.75 4.18
CA PHE A 59 -7.53 -2.27 2.89
C PHE A 59 -6.65 -2.77 1.75
N CYS A 60 -5.33 -2.72 1.92
CA CYS A 60 -4.38 -3.22 0.93
C CYS A 60 -4.54 -4.73 0.70
N ASP A 61 -4.58 -5.53 1.78
CA ASP A 61 -4.77 -6.98 1.70
C ASP A 61 -6.08 -7.35 1.00
N LYS A 62 -7.20 -6.68 1.35
CA LYS A 62 -8.50 -6.91 0.71
C LYS A 62 -8.49 -6.58 -0.78
N ASN A 63 -7.82 -5.51 -1.19
CA ASN A 63 -7.71 -5.15 -2.61
C ASN A 63 -6.76 -6.08 -3.37
N ARG A 64 -5.73 -6.61 -2.73
CA ARG A 64 -4.85 -7.62 -3.32
C ARG A 64 -5.59 -8.94 -3.55
N GLN A 65 -6.33 -9.43 -2.54
CA GLN A 65 -7.05 -10.70 -2.62
C GLN A 65 -8.26 -10.64 -3.57
N ASN A 66 -9.02 -9.55 -3.52
CA ASN A 66 -10.22 -9.37 -4.33
C ASN A 66 -10.22 -7.96 -4.92
N PRO A 67 -9.52 -7.68 -6.02
CA PRO A 67 -9.40 -6.34 -6.57
C PRO A 67 -10.74 -5.82 -7.17
N PRO A 68 -11.03 -4.51 -7.09
CA PRO A 68 -12.24 -3.95 -7.68
C PRO A 68 -12.22 -4.13 -9.21
N GLN A 69 -13.34 -4.59 -9.77
CA GLN A 69 -13.49 -4.81 -11.21
C GLN A 69 -14.18 -3.64 -11.92
N THR A 70 -14.84 -2.75 -11.18
CA THR A 70 -15.54 -1.58 -11.72
C THR A 70 -15.19 -0.31 -10.94
N ALA A 71 -15.39 0.85 -11.58
CA ALA A 71 -15.22 2.15 -10.93
C ALA A 71 -16.10 2.27 -9.68
N ALA A 72 -17.38 1.87 -9.77
CA ALA A 72 -18.29 1.89 -8.63
C ALA A 72 -17.81 1.02 -7.45
N GLN A 73 -17.19 -0.15 -7.72
CA GLN A 73 -16.59 -0.97 -6.67
C GLN A 73 -15.35 -0.31 -6.05
N LYS A 74 -14.51 0.34 -6.87
CA LYS A 74 -13.36 1.12 -6.39
C LYS A 74 -13.85 2.23 -5.45
N ASP A 75 -14.82 3.03 -5.88
CA ASP A 75 -15.36 4.15 -5.11
C ASP A 75 -15.99 3.71 -3.80
N LYS A 76 -16.77 2.62 -3.82
CA LYS A 76 -17.37 2.04 -2.60
C LYS A 76 -16.31 1.66 -1.58
N ARG A 77 -15.21 1.05 -2.02
CA ARG A 77 -14.11 0.61 -1.13
C ARG A 77 -13.30 1.80 -0.63
N VAL A 78 -13.00 2.75 -1.49
CA VAL A 78 -12.32 4.00 -1.12
C VAL A 78 -13.14 4.76 -0.08
N ASN A 79 -14.45 4.87 -0.26
CA ASN A 79 -15.34 5.51 0.71
C ASN A 79 -15.41 4.76 2.05
N ALA A 80 -15.42 3.42 2.02
CA ALA A 80 -15.34 2.63 3.24
C ALA A 80 -14.00 2.85 3.97
N PHE A 81 -12.90 2.91 3.22
CA PHE A 81 -11.58 3.19 3.77
C PHE A 81 -11.47 4.60 4.36
N ARG A 82 -12.02 5.61 3.67
CA ARG A 82 -12.12 6.99 4.17
C ARG A 82 -12.77 7.04 5.55
N LYS A 83 -13.91 6.36 5.72
CA LYS A 83 -14.61 6.29 7.01
C LYS A 83 -13.74 5.62 8.08
N ALA A 84 -13.09 4.51 7.73
CA ALA A 84 -12.22 3.78 8.65
C ALA A 84 -11.00 4.60 9.12
N ILE A 85 -10.45 5.47 8.25
CA ILE A 85 -9.38 6.39 8.62
C ILE A 85 -9.89 7.44 9.62
N LEU A 86 -11.06 8.05 9.34
CA LEU A 86 -11.65 9.04 10.23
C LEU A 86 -12.00 8.47 11.62
N GLU A 87 -12.37 7.20 11.71
CA GLU A 87 -12.60 6.51 13.00
C GLU A 87 -11.35 6.44 13.88
N CYS A 88 -10.16 6.43 13.28
CA CYS A 88 -8.90 6.39 14.01
C CYS A 88 -8.43 7.78 14.51
N LEU A 89 -9.13 8.86 14.14
CA LEU A 89 -8.72 10.23 14.42
C LEU A 89 -9.65 10.89 15.44
N ASP A 90 -9.10 11.80 16.25
CA ASP A 90 -9.92 12.61 17.16
C ASP A 90 -10.73 13.68 16.41
N ALA A 91 -11.59 14.44 17.11
CA ALA A 91 -12.42 15.46 16.49
C ALA A 91 -11.62 16.58 15.80
N ARG A 92 -10.51 17.03 16.41
CA ARG A 92 -9.68 18.11 15.87
C ARG A 92 -8.92 17.64 14.64
N GLN A 93 -8.33 16.45 14.69
CA GLN A 93 -7.62 15.83 13.58
C GLN A 93 -8.56 15.49 12.42
N ARG A 94 -9.77 14.98 12.69
CA ARG A 94 -10.81 14.76 11.67
C ARG A 94 -11.14 16.05 10.93
N GLN A 95 -11.28 17.16 11.66
CA GLN A 95 -11.51 18.44 11.03
C GLN A 95 -10.31 18.87 10.18
N LYS A 96 -9.09 18.71 10.70
CA LYS A 96 -7.86 19.11 10.01
C LYS A 96 -7.67 18.33 8.70
N VAL A 97 -7.85 17.01 8.74
CA VAL A 97 -7.58 16.13 7.60
C VAL A 97 -8.54 16.37 6.41
N ILE A 98 -9.74 16.91 6.65
CA ILE A 98 -10.73 17.21 5.59
C ILE A 98 -10.71 18.68 5.14
N THR A 99 -10.04 19.58 5.88
CA THR A 99 -10.03 21.02 5.58
C THR A 99 -8.68 21.55 5.14
N HIS A 100 -7.57 20.92 5.54
CA HIS A 100 -6.24 21.39 5.22
C HIS A 100 -5.68 20.68 3.98
N PHE A 101 -4.75 21.35 3.31
CA PHE A 101 -4.01 20.83 2.18
C PHE A 101 -2.61 20.40 2.62
N LYS A 102 -2.07 19.35 1.99
CA LYS A 102 -0.68 18.90 2.17
C LYS A 102 0.31 19.96 1.69
N ASP A 103 0.08 20.47 0.49
CA ASP A 103 0.91 21.47 -0.17
C ASP A 103 0.10 22.37 -1.13
N LYS A 104 0.78 23.31 -1.80
CA LYS A 104 0.16 24.23 -2.78
C LYS A 104 -0.37 23.53 -4.03
N ARG A 105 0.15 22.35 -4.40
CA ARG A 105 -0.33 21.57 -5.55
C ARG A 105 -1.69 20.97 -5.22
N ASP A 106 -1.83 20.42 -4.02
CA ASP A 106 -3.09 19.86 -3.53
C ASP A 106 -4.14 20.93 -3.25
N GLU A 107 -3.72 22.12 -2.78
CA GLU A 107 -4.60 23.30 -2.68
C GLU A 107 -5.18 23.70 -4.05
N ARG A 108 -4.33 23.83 -5.08
CA ARG A 108 -4.77 24.14 -6.45
C ARG A 108 -5.70 23.07 -7.02
N ALA A 109 -5.46 21.81 -6.67
CA ALA A 109 -6.30 20.69 -7.08
C ALA A 109 -7.54 20.49 -6.18
N ARG A 110 -7.71 21.31 -5.14
CA ARG A 110 -8.77 21.20 -4.12
C ARG A 110 -8.84 19.82 -3.46
N ARG A 111 -7.68 19.18 -3.23
CA ARG A 111 -7.54 17.89 -2.55
C ARG A 111 -7.08 18.09 -1.12
N ASN A 112 -7.96 17.88 -0.14
CA ASN A 112 -7.54 17.93 1.27
C ASN A 112 -6.54 16.80 1.60
N LEU A 113 -5.94 16.85 2.78
CA LEU A 113 -4.98 15.86 3.28
C LEU A 113 -5.49 14.41 3.14
N LEU A 114 -6.77 14.17 3.46
CA LEU A 114 -7.36 12.84 3.37
C LEU A 114 -7.48 12.37 1.92
N ASP A 115 -7.91 13.25 1.02
CA ASP A 115 -8.05 12.97 -0.41
C ASP A 115 -6.68 12.70 -1.04
N ALA A 116 -5.68 13.52 -0.72
CA ALA A 116 -4.32 13.35 -1.18
C ALA A 116 -3.75 12.01 -0.71
N PHE A 117 -3.88 11.68 0.58
CA PHE A 117 -3.44 10.40 1.14
C PHE A 117 -4.14 9.21 0.47
N ILE A 118 -5.48 9.25 0.34
CA ILE A 118 -6.24 8.17 -0.28
C ILE A 118 -5.87 7.97 -1.75
N GLN A 119 -5.58 9.06 -2.47
CA GLN A 119 -5.18 8.98 -3.87
C GLN A 119 -3.78 8.37 -4.00
N GLU A 120 -2.80 8.88 -3.25
CA GLU A 120 -1.41 8.38 -3.27
C GLU A 120 -1.35 6.90 -2.84
N PHE A 121 -1.97 6.57 -1.71
CA PHE A 121 -2.04 5.20 -1.20
C PHE A 121 -2.88 4.29 -2.09
N GLY A 122 -4.04 4.76 -2.55
CA GLY A 122 -4.98 3.98 -3.36
C GLY A 122 -4.44 3.64 -4.74
N ASP A 123 -3.75 4.57 -5.40
CA ASP A 123 -3.12 4.33 -6.70
C ASP A 123 -2.02 3.28 -6.56
N GLU A 124 -1.18 3.35 -5.52
CA GLU A 124 -0.13 2.37 -5.30
C GLU A 124 -0.66 0.98 -4.91
N VAL A 125 -1.67 0.90 -4.04
CA VAL A 125 -2.32 -0.37 -3.65
C VAL A 125 -2.96 -1.07 -4.86
N ILE A 126 -3.53 -0.30 -5.80
CA ILE A 126 -4.11 -0.86 -7.03
C ILE A 126 -3.01 -1.33 -8.01
N ILE A 127 -1.86 -0.66 -8.04
CA ILE A 127 -0.71 -1.02 -8.89
C ILE A 127 -0.02 -2.31 -8.43
N ILE A 128 -0.08 -2.69 -7.15
CA ILE A 128 0.51 -3.97 -6.65
C ILE A 128 -0.01 -5.17 -7.47
N LYS A 129 -1.27 -5.13 -7.94
CA LYS A 129 -1.83 -6.20 -8.79
C LYS A 129 -1.25 -6.23 -10.21
N LYS A 130 -0.79 -5.10 -10.75
CA LYS A 130 -0.31 -5.00 -12.14
C LYS A 130 1.09 -5.57 -12.35
N ARG A 131 1.87 -5.77 -11.28
CA ARG A 131 3.24 -6.32 -11.31
C ARG A 131 3.35 -7.74 -10.73
N SER A 132 2.22 -8.36 -10.38
CA SER A 132 2.18 -9.76 -9.94
C SER A 132 2.00 -10.69 -11.13
#